data_AF-A0A6A7L0J5-F1
#
_entry.id   AF-A0A6A7L0J5-F1
#
_cell.length_a   1.000
_cell.length_b   1.000
_cell.length_c   1.000
_cell.angle_alpha   90.00
_cell.angle_beta   90.00
_cell.angle_gamma   90.00
#
_symmetry.space_group_name_H-M   'P 1'
#
loop_
_entity.id
_entity.type
_entity.pdbx_description
1 polymer ?
#
loop_
_entity_poly.entity_id
_entity_poly.type
_entity_poly.pdbx_seq_one_letter_code
_entity_poly.pdbx_strand_id
1 'polypeptide(L)'
;MSVGFCGLWAHTSHAQATRGAVAPQEAAARHFVRTASGDWETTITRDDGTEVTYTYVPSTKIEPEIVANIARGPMKAKFVYQYELINRSSAQQQLAVLFIKPTNPVRVNALPPNWVNESFPGDRHLILRGPLDGEAPSGVPPGESLGGLVLEAPVLPGIGKVASRGNTSGAVEVPDGLSSAQYLELVEISKKSTVDVPAILPSIGAGVGEPTLGLGPLLARIGGNYVSGFFEYEHPHAAALEKAFRGVYGTGDELSDPKRQQALNRVLEISQLPVKYGWHQQMSAALELCMRAVLDGVVPDNRPVRPEDLGQR
;
A
#
# COMPACT_ATOMS: atom_id res chain seq x y z
N MET A 1 -51.00 46.31 33.45
CA MET A 1 -51.71 45.66 32.32
C MET A 1 -50.66 45.13 31.36
N SER A 2 -50.96 44.01 30.72
CA SER A 2 -50.18 43.30 29.69
C SER A 2 -49.09 42.30 30.12
N VAL A 3 -49.49 41.01 29.99
CA VAL A 3 -48.87 39.85 29.31
C VAL A 3 -47.38 39.58 29.59
N GLY A 4 -46.94 38.44 30.14
CA GLY A 4 -47.43 37.06 30.02
C GLY A 4 -46.54 36.28 29.05
N PHE A 5 -45.35 35.87 29.49
CA PHE A 5 -44.48 34.98 28.71
C PHE A 5 -44.47 33.58 29.35
N CYS A 6 -45.15 32.65 28.69
CA CYS A 6 -45.07 31.21 28.96
C CYS A 6 -43.72 30.68 28.46
N GLY A 7 -42.85 30.27 29.39
CA GLY A 7 -41.72 29.39 29.07
C GLY A 7 -42.18 27.94 29.09
N LEU A 8 -42.28 27.30 27.91
CA LEU A 8 -42.39 25.85 27.80
C LEU A 8 -41.07 25.22 28.26
N TRP A 9 -41.10 24.50 29.38
CA TRP A 9 -40.05 23.56 29.77
C TRP A 9 -40.33 22.22 29.07
N ALA A 10 -39.54 21.88 28.07
CA ALA A 10 -39.53 20.54 27.49
C ALA A 10 -38.74 19.60 28.42
N HIS A 11 -39.45 18.81 29.23
CA HIS A 11 -38.87 17.64 29.88
C HIS A 11 -38.54 16.59 28.81
N THR A 12 -37.25 16.34 28.58
CA THR A 12 -36.79 15.16 27.85
C THR A 12 -36.69 13.99 28.82
N SER A 13 -37.63 13.06 28.72
CA SER A 13 -37.61 11.79 29.42
C SER A 13 -36.41 10.98 28.93
N HIS A 14 -35.43 10.73 29.80
CA HIS A 14 -34.42 9.71 29.56
C HIS A 14 -35.06 8.33 29.67
N ALA A 15 -35.48 7.77 28.53
CA ALA A 15 -35.72 6.35 28.40
C ALA A 15 -34.35 5.65 28.48
N GLN A 16 -34.01 5.12 29.66
CA GLN A 16 -32.93 4.15 29.81
C GLN A 16 -33.33 2.89 29.04
N ALA A 17 -32.82 2.76 27.81
CA ALA A 17 -32.82 1.49 27.11
C ALA A 17 -31.89 0.52 27.87
N THR A 18 -32.49 -0.33 28.69
CA THR A 18 -31.85 -1.53 29.21
C THR A 18 -31.40 -2.36 28.01
N ARG A 19 -30.09 -2.37 27.75
CA ARG A 19 -29.44 -3.33 26.86
C ARG A 19 -29.72 -4.72 27.43
N GLY A 20 -30.74 -5.38 26.90
CA GLY A 20 -30.85 -6.82 27.02
C GLY A 20 -29.57 -7.41 26.45
N ALA A 21 -28.82 -8.13 27.30
CA ALA A 21 -27.73 -8.96 26.84
C ALA A 21 -28.32 -10.00 25.88
N VAL A 22 -28.16 -9.77 24.59
CA VAL A 22 -28.40 -10.78 23.57
C VAL A 22 -27.34 -11.85 23.83
N ALA A 23 -27.79 -13.01 24.30
CA ALA A 23 -26.96 -14.20 24.39
C ALA A 23 -26.25 -14.39 23.03
N PRO A 24 -24.97 -14.78 23.00
CA PRO A 24 -24.30 -15.07 21.73
C PRO A 24 -25.13 -16.12 21.01
N GLN A 25 -25.72 -15.70 19.88
CA GLN A 25 -26.37 -16.58 18.94
C GLN A 25 -25.35 -17.68 18.64
N GLU A 26 -25.67 -18.94 18.99
CA GLU A 26 -24.84 -20.09 18.62
C GLU A 26 -24.52 -19.93 17.15
N ALA A 27 -23.23 -19.72 16.83
CA ALA A 27 -22.80 -19.59 15.45
C ALA A 27 -23.23 -20.88 14.77
N ALA A 28 -24.16 -20.79 13.81
CA ALA A 28 -24.56 -21.92 13.00
C ALA A 28 -23.28 -22.65 12.52
N ALA A 29 -23.28 -23.97 12.61
CA ALA A 29 -22.13 -24.77 12.20
C ALA A 29 -21.76 -24.38 10.76
N ARG A 30 -20.53 -23.90 10.57
CA ARG A 30 -20.02 -23.56 9.23
C ARG A 30 -19.94 -24.83 8.39
N HIS A 31 -20.33 -24.73 7.13
CA HIS A 31 -20.24 -25.82 6.18
C HIS A 31 -18.80 -26.03 5.69
N PHE A 32 -18.02 -24.95 5.62
CA PHE A 32 -16.60 -25.03 5.34
C PHE A 32 -15.78 -25.25 6.62
N VAL A 33 -15.01 -26.33 6.62
CA VAL A 33 -14.05 -26.68 7.67
C VAL A 33 -12.67 -26.22 7.24
N ARG A 34 -11.96 -25.52 8.12
CA ARG A 34 -10.58 -25.10 7.84
C ARG A 34 -9.62 -26.24 8.16
N THR A 35 -8.78 -26.61 7.19
CA THR A 35 -7.77 -27.66 7.33
C THR A 35 -6.56 -27.18 8.14
N ALA A 36 -5.68 -28.10 8.54
CA ALA A 36 -4.41 -27.76 9.17
C ALA A 36 -3.46 -26.96 8.24
N SER A 37 -3.56 -27.18 6.92
CA SER A 37 -2.86 -26.39 5.91
C SER A 37 -3.47 -24.99 5.70
N GLY A 38 -4.60 -24.70 6.35
CA GLY A 38 -5.29 -23.41 6.23
C GLY A 38 -6.19 -23.28 4.99
N ASP A 39 -6.42 -24.39 4.28
CA ASP A 39 -7.39 -24.49 3.20
C ASP A 39 -8.80 -24.65 3.78
N TRP A 40 -9.82 -24.53 2.94
CA TRP A 40 -11.21 -24.65 3.35
C TRP A 40 -11.88 -25.77 2.58
N GLU A 41 -12.46 -26.73 3.29
CA GLU A 41 -13.07 -27.92 2.69
C GLU A 41 -14.55 -28.01 3.04
N THR A 42 -15.35 -28.43 2.08
CA THR A 42 -16.76 -28.78 2.31
C THR A 42 -17.14 -29.96 1.43
N THR A 43 -18.09 -30.79 1.88
CA THR A 43 -18.68 -31.83 1.03
C THR A 43 -19.80 -31.22 0.20
N ILE A 44 -19.76 -31.44 -1.10
CA ILE A 44 -20.83 -31.05 -2.04
C ILE A 44 -21.48 -32.31 -2.60
N THR A 45 -22.78 -32.25 -2.86
CA THR A 45 -23.55 -33.33 -3.51
C THR A 45 -23.79 -32.94 -4.96
N ARG A 46 -23.32 -33.77 -5.90
CA ARG A 46 -23.52 -33.56 -7.33
C ARG A 46 -24.93 -33.98 -7.77
N ASP A 47 -25.30 -33.60 -8.99
CA ASP A 47 -26.60 -33.93 -9.59
C ASP A 47 -26.89 -35.44 -9.68
N ASP A 48 -25.84 -36.27 -9.75
CA ASP A 48 -25.93 -37.74 -9.75
C ASP A 48 -26.07 -38.35 -8.34
N GLY A 49 -26.15 -37.51 -7.30
CA GLY A 49 -26.23 -37.89 -5.90
C GLY A 49 -24.89 -38.28 -5.27
N THR A 50 -23.77 -38.17 -6.00
CA THR A 50 -22.44 -38.46 -5.44
C THR A 50 -21.95 -37.31 -4.56
N GLU A 51 -21.33 -37.67 -3.44
CA GLU A 51 -20.66 -36.71 -2.56
C GLU A 51 -19.19 -36.58 -2.94
N VAL A 52 -18.72 -35.34 -3.09
CA VAL A 52 -17.31 -35.03 -3.33
C VAL A 52 -16.84 -33.92 -2.41
N THR A 53 -15.56 -33.94 -2.04
CA THR A 53 -14.96 -32.85 -1.28
C THR A 53 -14.53 -31.73 -2.22
N TYR A 54 -15.03 -30.53 -1.96
CA TYR A 54 -14.55 -29.31 -2.57
C TYR A 54 -13.53 -28.64 -1.65
N THR A 55 -12.34 -28.34 -2.17
CA THR A 55 -11.27 -27.64 -1.45
C THR A 55 -11.06 -26.26 -2.06
N TYR A 56 -11.36 -25.21 -1.28
CA TYR A 56 -10.95 -23.85 -1.57
C TYR A 56 -9.58 -23.58 -0.98
N VAL A 57 -8.63 -23.26 -1.85
CA VAL A 57 -7.27 -22.86 -1.46
C VAL A 57 -7.17 -21.33 -1.51
N PRO A 58 -7.00 -20.63 -0.38
CA PRO A 58 -6.85 -19.18 -0.36
C PRO A 58 -5.59 -18.75 -1.11
N SER A 59 -5.71 -17.73 -1.96
CA SER A 59 -4.57 -17.13 -2.67
C SER A 59 -3.68 -16.26 -1.77
N THR A 60 -3.90 -16.31 -0.46
CA THR A 60 -3.20 -15.53 0.57
C THR A 60 -2.18 -16.34 1.33
N LYS A 61 -1.93 -17.61 0.95
CA LYS A 61 -0.90 -18.47 1.55
C LYS A 61 0.51 -18.15 1.03
N ILE A 62 0.78 -16.86 0.88
CA ILE A 62 2.04 -16.24 0.45
C ILE A 62 2.57 -15.38 1.58
N GLU A 63 3.87 -15.13 1.60
CA GLU A 63 4.48 -14.22 2.56
C GLU A 63 5.39 -13.24 1.80
N PRO A 64 4.80 -12.24 1.14
CA PRO A 64 5.55 -11.37 0.26
C PRO A 64 6.36 -10.37 1.08
N GLU A 65 7.54 -10.05 0.57
CA GLU A 65 8.35 -8.92 0.99
C GLU A 65 8.84 -8.22 -0.27
N ILE A 66 8.76 -6.89 -0.30
CA ILE A 66 9.13 -6.09 -1.47
C ILE A 66 10.21 -5.11 -1.03
N VAL A 67 11.38 -5.23 -1.65
CA VAL A 67 12.51 -4.34 -1.40
C VAL A 67 12.68 -3.41 -2.59
N ALA A 68 12.79 -2.11 -2.32
CA ALA A 68 13.00 -1.09 -3.34
C ALA A 68 14.40 -0.51 -3.23
N ASN A 69 15.16 -0.55 -4.33
CA ASN A 69 16.35 0.26 -4.52
C ASN A 69 16.01 1.43 -5.45
N ILE A 70 16.21 2.65 -4.98
CA ILE A 70 15.73 3.85 -5.65
C ILE A 70 16.93 4.70 -6.04
N ALA A 71 17.09 4.89 -7.34
CA ALA A 71 18.14 5.71 -7.90
C ALA A 71 17.55 6.98 -8.55
N ARG A 72 18.30 8.07 -8.46
CA ARG A 72 18.08 9.28 -9.26
C ARG A 72 19.35 9.58 -10.04
N GLY A 73 19.24 9.72 -11.35
CA GLY A 73 20.35 10.26 -12.13
C GLY A 73 20.64 11.71 -11.74
N PRO A 74 21.91 12.15 -11.62
CA PRO A 74 22.22 13.56 -11.45
C PRO A 74 21.58 14.33 -12.62
N MET A 75 20.89 15.43 -12.30
CA MET A 75 20.16 16.29 -13.26
C MET A 75 18.88 15.73 -13.89
N LYS A 76 18.37 14.55 -13.46
CA LYS A 76 17.07 14.03 -13.95
C LYS A 76 15.95 14.31 -12.95
N ALA A 77 14.82 14.84 -13.44
CA ALA A 77 13.59 15.02 -12.68
C ALA A 77 12.81 13.70 -12.40
N LYS A 78 13.39 12.55 -12.77
CA LYS A 78 12.76 11.24 -12.67
C LYS A 78 13.54 10.31 -11.75
N PHE A 79 12.79 9.51 -11.01
CA PHE A 79 13.29 8.48 -10.11
C PHE A 79 13.11 7.11 -10.75
N VAL A 80 14.10 6.24 -10.58
CA VAL A 80 14.07 4.85 -11.03
C VAL A 80 13.95 3.98 -9.79
N TYR A 81 12.88 3.21 -9.72
CA TYR A 81 12.57 2.27 -8.66
C TYR A 81 12.84 0.86 -9.17
N GLN A 82 13.83 0.19 -8.59
CA GLN A 82 14.15 -1.20 -8.87
C GLN A 82 13.65 -2.05 -7.72
N TYR A 83 12.81 -3.02 -8.02
CA TYR A 83 12.18 -3.86 -7.00
C TYR A 83 12.74 -5.28 -7.04
N GLU A 84 12.97 -5.80 -5.84
CA GLU A 84 13.16 -7.23 -5.58
C GLU A 84 11.92 -7.75 -4.86
N LEU A 85 11.32 -8.79 -5.44
CA LEU A 85 10.15 -9.48 -4.92
C LEU A 85 10.62 -10.73 -4.19
N ILE A 86 10.29 -10.86 -2.91
CA ILE A 86 10.70 -11.97 -2.07
C ILE A 86 9.44 -12.68 -1.60
N ASN A 87 9.44 -14.01 -1.59
CA ASN A 87 8.39 -14.80 -0.95
C ASN A 87 9.03 -15.65 0.13
N ARG A 88 8.69 -15.41 1.40
CA ARG A 88 9.43 -16.02 2.53
C ARG A 88 9.31 -17.54 2.53
N SER A 89 10.27 -18.20 3.16
CA SER A 89 10.35 -19.67 3.23
C SER A 89 9.16 -20.34 3.92
N SER A 90 8.42 -19.59 4.74
CA SER A 90 7.19 -20.04 5.42
C SER A 90 5.94 -19.97 4.53
N ALA A 91 6.02 -19.33 3.35
CA ALA A 91 4.94 -19.33 2.39
C ALA A 91 4.62 -20.76 1.91
N GLN A 92 3.36 -20.99 1.53
CA GLN A 92 2.89 -22.28 1.04
C GLN A 92 2.47 -22.23 -0.44
N GLN A 93 2.60 -21.06 -1.06
CA GLN A 93 2.27 -20.79 -2.46
C GLN A 93 3.29 -19.85 -3.09
N GLN A 94 3.32 -19.82 -4.42
CA GLN A 94 4.15 -18.86 -5.15
C GLN A 94 3.49 -17.47 -5.15
N LEU A 95 4.27 -16.41 -5.05
CA LEU A 95 3.83 -15.03 -5.26
C LEU A 95 3.69 -14.76 -6.76
N ALA A 96 2.46 -14.68 -7.27
CA ALA A 96 2.22 -14.70 -8.71
C ALA A 96 1.64 -13.41 -9.29
N VAL A 97 0.95 -12.59 -8.48
CA VAL A 97 0.31 -11.34 -8.94
C VAL A 97 0.54 -10.21 -7.97
N LEU A 98 0.83 -9.02 -8.50
CA LEU A 98 0.98 -7.77 -7.77
C LEU A 98 0.01 -6.72 -8.29
N PHE A 99 -0.63 -6.02 -7.37
CA PHE A 99 -1.43 -4.83 -7.66
C PHE A 99 -0.76 -3.63 -7.01
N ILE A 100 -0.16 -2.77 -7.83
CA ILE A 100 0.53 -1.56 -7.37
C ILE A 100 -0.36 -0.37 -7.72
N LYS A 101 -0.71 0.45 -6.73
CA LYS A 101 -1.53 1.66 -6.93
C LYS A 101 -0.67 2.91 -6.76
N PRO A 102 0.05 3.35 -7.82
CA PRO A 102 0.81 4.58 -7.74
C PRO A 102 -0.13 5.79 -7.71
N THR A 103 0.28 6.85 -7.03
CA THR A 103 -0.52 8.09 -6.92
C THR A 103 -0.52 8.89 -8.22
N ASN A 104 0.48 8.67 -9.08
CA ASN A 104 0.70 9.38 -10.35
C ASN A 104 1.07 8.38 -11.46
N PRO A 105 0.99 8.78 -12.74
CA PRO A 105 1.42 7.93 -13.85
C PRO A 105 2.87 7.47 -13.69
N VAL A 106 3.09 6.16 -13.79
CA VAL A 106 4.40 5.53 -13.75
C VAL A 106 4.65 4.83 -15.07
N ARG A 107 5.91 4.81 -15.51
CA ARG A 107 6.33 4.03 -16.66
C ARG A 107 6.95 2.72 -16.16
N VAL A 108 6.46 1.60 -16.67
CA VAL A 108 7.13 0.30 -16.50
C VAL A 108 8.28 0.24 -17.52
N ASN A 109 9.52 0.28 -17.03
CA ASN A 109 10.72 0.22 -17.86
C ASN A 109 11.19 -1.22 -18.07
N ALA A 110 11.03 -2.07 -17.05
CA ALA A 110 11.33 -3.49 -17.14
C ALA A 110 10.41 -4.29 -16.20
N LEU A 111 10.18 -5.55 -16.56
CA LEU A 111 9.48 -6.54 -15.76
C LEU A 111 10.44 -7.70 -15.47
N PRO A 112 10.20 -8.46 -14.39
CA PRO A 112 10.89 -9.73 -14.19
C PRO A 112 10.69 -10.66 -15.41
N PRO A 113 11.61 -11.60 -15.67
CA PRO A 113 11.53 -12.49 -16.83
C PRO A 113 10.16 -13.18 -16.94
N ASN A 114 9.55 -13.10 -18.13
CA ASN A 114 8.24 -13.69 -18.47
C ASN A 114 7.03 -13.14 -17.68
N TRP A 115 7.21 -12.13 -16.83
CA TRP A 115 6.09 -11.40 -16.24
C TRP A 115 5.46 -10.46 -17.26
N VAL A 116 4.16 -10.23 -17.10
CA VAL A 116 3.37 -9.34 -17.95
C VAL A 116 2.74 -8.23 -17.13
N ASN A 117 2.56 -7.07 -17.77
CA ASN A 117 1.74 -5.99 -17.24
C ASN A 117 0.36 -6.07 -17.89
N GLU A 118 -0.65 -6.42 -17.11
CA GLU A 118 -2.04 -6.60 -17.55
C GLU A 118 -2.88 -5.33 -17.38
N SER A 119 -2.28 -4.22 -16.96
CA SER A 119 -2.99 -2.95 -16.86
C SER A 119 -3.43 -2.41 -18.21
N PHE A 120 -4.65 -1.88 -18.24
CA PHE A 120 -5.19 -1.17 -19.37
C PHE A 120 -4.65 0.26 -19.45
N PRO A 121 -4.53 0.85 -20.66
CA PRO A 121 -4.28 2.27 -20.80
C PRO A 121 -5.34 3.10 -20.06
N GLY A 122 -4.91 3.88 -19.08
CA GLY A 122 -5.80 4.70 -18.22
C GLY A 122 -6.05 4.11 -16.83
N ASP A 123 -5.64 2.87 -16.58
CA ASP A 123 -5.66 2.32 -15.23
C ASP A 123 -4.74 3.12 -14.31
N ARG A 124 -5.28 3.53 -13.16
CA ARG A 124 -4.50 4.16 -12.08
C ARG A 124 -3.71 3.14 -11.25
N HIS A 125 -3.58 1.91 -11.74
CA HIS A 125 -2.95 0.81 -11.03
C HIS A 125 -2.21 -0.10 -12.01
N LEU A 126 -1.08 -0.66 -11.56
CA LEU A 126 -0.34 -1.70 -12.25
C LEU A 126 -0.82 -3.07 -11.78
N ILE A 127 -1.21 -3.93 -12.72
CA ILE A 127 -1.49 -5.34 -12.49
C ILE A 127 -0.35 -6.11 -13.14
N LEU A 128 0.53 -6.68 -12.31
CA LEU A 128 1.68 -7.45 -12.78
C LEU A 128 1.44 -8.92 -12.46
N ARG A 129 1.63 -9.79 -13.44
CA ARG A 129 1.42 -11.24 -13.31
C ARG A 129 2.62 -12.01 -13.84
N GLY A 130 3.06 -13.03 -13.11
CA GLY A 130 4.08 -13.98 -13.60
C GLY A 130 3.57 -14.89 -14.72
N PRO A 131 4.42 -15.70 -15.37
CA PRO A 131 4.03 -16.49 -16.55
C PRO A 131 2.94 -17.51 -16.23
N LEU A 132 2.12 -17.88 -17.23
CA LEU A 132 1.13 -18.95 -17.04
C LEU A 132 1.79 -20.32 -17.13
N ASP A 133 1.44 -21.21 -16.21
CA ASP A 133 1.68 -22.65 -16.27
C ASP A 133 0.31 -23.34 -16.36
N GLY A 134 -0.10 -23.67 -17.60
CA GLY A 134 -1.50 -23.98 -17.90
C GLY A 134 -2.40 -22.75 -17.74
N GLU A 135 -3.42 -22.84 -16.89
CA GLU A 135 -4.36 -21.74 -16.59
C GLU A 135 -3.98 -20.93 -15.34
N ALA A 136 -3.03 -21.42 -14.54
CA ALA A 136 -2.60 -20.77 -13.31
C ALA A 136 -1.35 -19.91 -13.53
N PRO A 137 -1.26 -18.70 -12.96
CA PRO A 137 -0.03 -17.92 -13.02
C PRO A 137 1.02 -18.50 -12.09
N SER A 138 2.21 -18.80 -12.59
CA SER A 138 3.41 -19.06 -11.79
C SER A 138 4.07 -17.75 -11.34
N GLY A 139 4.97 -17.82 -10.36
CA GLY A 139 5.58 -16.66 -9.75
C GLY A 139 6.79 -17.00 -8.88
N VAL A 140 7.05 -16.20 -7.85
CA VAL A 140 8.21 -16.38 -6.97
C VAL A 140 7.93 -17.52 -5.97
N PRO A 141 8.69 -18.64 -6.01
CA PRO A 141 8.50 -19.75 -5.09
C PRO A 141 8.75 -19.39 -3.62
N PRO A 142 8.21 -20.15 -2.65
CA PRO A 142 8.57 -20.00 -1.25
C PRO A 142 10.07 -20.11 -1.01
N GLY A 143 10.64 -19.13 -0.30
CA GLY A 143 12.06 -19.05 0.01
C GLY A 143 12.93 -18.39 -1.07
N GLU A 144 12.34 -17.96 -2.20
CA GLU A 144 13.07 -17.36 -3.31
C GLU A 144 12.85 -15.84 -3.42
N SER A 145 13.74 -15.19 -4.17
CA SER A 145 13.62 -13.79 -4.56
C SER A 145 13.74 -13.62 -6.08
N LEU A 146 13.09 -12.58 -6.60
CA LEU A 146 13.05 -12.25 -8.01
C LEU A 146 13.17 -10.75 -8.21
N GLY A 147 14.28 -10.32 -8.81
CA GLY A 147 14.47 -8.94 -9.27
C GLY A 147 13.92 -8.69 -10.68
N GLY A 148 14.14 -7.47 -11.17
CA GLY A 148 13.92 -7.11 -12.59
C GLY A 148 12.68 -6.24 -12.83
N LEU A 149 11.84 -6.00 -11.82
CA LEU A 149 10.80 -4.99 -11.92
C LEU A 149 11.43 -3.60 -11.79
N VAL A 150 11.30 -2.77 -12.83
CA VAL A 150 11.83 -1.40 -12.84
C VAL A 150 10.73 -0.43 -13.25
N LEU A 151 10.41 0.49 -12.34
CA LEU A 151 9.49 1.60 -12.58
C LEU A 151 10.26 2.91 -12.70
N GLU A 152 9.81 3.78 -13.60
CA GLU A 152 10.30 5.16 -13.72
C GLU A 152 9.14 6.12 -13.48
N ALA A 153 9.34 7.08 -12.58
CA ALA A 153 8.31 8.05 -12.24
C ALA A 153 8.92 9.42 -11.92
N PRO A 154 8.26 10.53 -12.30
CA PRO A 154 8.63 11.88 -11.88
C PRO A 154 8.05 12.22 -10.50
N VAL A 155 8.10 11.26 -9.57
CA VAL A 155 7.37 11.27 -8.30
C VAL A 155 8.36 10.86 -7.22
N LEU A 156 8.26 11.48 -6.03
CA LEU A 156 9.12 11.13 -4.91
C LEU A 156 8.71 9.78 -4.29
N PRO A 157 9.66 9.03 -3.73
CA PRO A 157 9.36 7.79 -3.05
C PRO A 157 8.57 8.06 -1.77
N GLY A 158 7.54 7.26 -1.52
CA GLY A 158 6.80 7.28 -0.28
C GLY A 158 6.29 5.92 0.11
N ILE A 159 5.82 5.83 1.35
CA ILE A 159 5.31 4.61 1.94
C ILE A 159 3.94 4.31 1.34
N GLY A 160 3.75 3.06 0.88
CA GLY A 160 2.49 2.56 0.34
C GLY A 160 2.32 1.06 0.59
N LYS A 161 1.28 0.48 -0.01
CA LYS A 161 0.97 -0.95 0.08
C LYS A 161 0.84 -1.54 -1.32
N VAL A 162 1.38 -2.73 -1.51
CA VAL A 162 1.19 -3.55 -2.71
C VAL A 162 0.30 -4.72 -2.33
N ALA A 163 -0.84 -4.86 -2.98
CA ALA A 163 -1.68 -6.02 -2.79
C ALA A 163 -1.08 -7.18 -3.60
N SER A 164 -0.85 -8.30 -2.95
CA SER A 164 -0.17 -9.46 -3.51
C SER A 164 -1.09 -10.68 -3.51
N ARG A 165 -1.00 -11.53 -4.53
CA ARG A 165 -1.81 -12.74 -4.65
C ARG A 165 -0.96 -13.94 -5.09
N GLY A 166 -1.31 -15.10 -4.57
CA GLY A 166 -0.69 -16.38 -4.90
C GLY A 166 -1.03 -16.89 -6.29
N ASN A 167 -0.43 -18.02 -6.66
CA ASN A 167 -0.62 -18.70 -7.93
C ASN A 167 -1.94 -19.49 -8.05
N THR A 168 -2.75 -19.55 -7.00
CA THR A 168 -4.07 -20.19 -7.08
C THR A 168 -5.07 -19.23 -7.69
N SER A 169 -5.85 -19.72 -8.64
CA SER A 169 -6.93 -18.95 -9.26
C SER A 169 -8.09 -18.64 -8.28
N GLY A 170 -8.03 -19.17 -7.05
CA GLY A 170 -9.09 -19.04 -6.05
C GLY A 170 -10.33 -19.84 -6.44
N ALA A 171 -11.51 -19.38 -6.02
CA ALA A 171 -12.77 -19.89 -6.53
C ALA A 171 -13.05 -19.22 -7.88
N VAL A 172 -12.46 -19.75 -8.96
CA VAL A 172 -12.69 -19.24 -10.33
C VAL A 172 -14.13 -19.48 -10.74
N GLU A 173 -14.64 -20.65 -10.37
CA GLU A 173 -16.00 -21.08 -10.62
C GLU A 173 -16.57 -21.66 -9.33
N VAL A 174 -17.80 -21.29 -9.05
CA VAL A 174 -18.58 -21.83 -7.94
C VAL A 174 -19.00 -23.23 -8.38
N PRO A 175 -18.55 -24.31 -7.72
CA PRO A 175 -18.91 -25.65 -8.14
C PRO A 175 -20.42 -25.87 -8.04
N ASP A 176 -20.97 -26.59 -9.02
CA ASP A 176 -22.33 -27.11 -8.95
C ASP A 176 -22.48 -28.02 -7.72
N GLY A 177 -23.65 -27.98 -7.08
CA GLY A 177 -23.93 -28.77 -5.87
C GLY A 177 -23.63 -28.07 -4.54
N LEU A 178 -23.17 -26.81 -4.54
CA LEU A 178 -23.16 -25.98 -3.33
C LEU A 178 -24.58 -25.57 -2.95
N SER A 179 -24.96 -25.80 -1.68
CA SER A 179 -26.16 -25.18 -1.10
C SER A 179 -26.01 -23.65 -1.05
N SER A 180 -27.12 -22.91 -0.96
CA SER A 180 -27.09 -21.45 -0.82
C SER A 180 -26.28 -20.99 0.40
N ALA A 181 -26.27 -21.76 1.49
CA ALA A 181 -25.48 -21.46 2.68
C ALA A 181 -23.97 -21.62 2.41
N GLN A 182 -23.56 -22.74 1.79
CA GLN A 182 -22.17 -22.96 1.38
C GLN A 182 -21.69 -21.90 0.38
N TYR A 183 -22.55 -21.52 -0.57
CA TYR A 183 -22.21 -20.45 -1.52
C TYR A 183 -21.90 -19.13 -0.80
N LEU A 184 -22.75 -18.71 0.15
CA LEU A 184 -22.53 -17.48 0.91
C LEU A 184 -21.25 -17.55 1.75
N GLU A 185 -20.96 -18.71 2.36
CA GLU A 185 -19.71 -18.93 3.08
C GLU A 185 -18.49 -18.85 2.15
N LEU A 186 -18.54 -19.47 0.96
CA LEU A 186 -17.47 -19.40 -0.03
C LEU A 186 -17.22 -17.95 -0.50
N VAL A 187 -18.28 -17.19 -0.74
CA VAL A 187 -18.18 -15.75 -1.06
C VAL A 187 -17.55 -14.98 0.09
N GLU A 188 -17.90 -15.29 1.34
CA GLU A 188 -17.29 -14.64 2.51
C GLU A 188 -15.79 -14.96 2.63
N ILE A 189 -15.43 -16.24 2.52
CA ILE A 189 -14.05 -16.72 2.62
C ILE A 189 -13.19 -16.13 1.49
N SER A 190 -13.72 -16.02 0.27
CA SER A 190 -12.99 -15.54 -0.91
C SER A 190 -12.81 -14.02 -0.97
N LYS A 191 -13.50 -13.23 -0.14
CA LYS A 191 -13.34 -11.76 -0.09
C LYS A 191 -11.90 -11.32 0.15
N LYS A 192 -11.12 -12.10 0.92
CA LYS A 192 -9.71 -11.80 1.17
C LYS A 192 -8.82 -12.63 0.25
N SER A 193 -8.69 -12.18 -0.99
CA SER A 193 -7.88 -12.82 -2.03
C SER A 193 -6.46 -12.25 -2.16
N THR A 194 -6.13 -11.20 -1.41
CA THR A 194 -4.82 -10.55 -1.44
C THR A 194 -4.23 -10.35 -0.06
N VAL A 195 -2.90 -10.27 -0.01
CA VAL A 195 -2.10 -9.84 1.14
C VAL A 195 -1.52 -8.47 0.82
N ASP A 196 -1.87 -7.46 1.61
CA ASP A 196 -1.26 -6.13 1.50
C ASP A 196 0.10 -6.11 2.19
N VAL A 197 1.15 -5.76 1.43
CA VAL A 197 2.52 -5.69 1.94
C VAL A 197 3.05 -4.25 1.84
N PRO A 198 3.66 -3.71 2.91
CA PRO A 198 4.25 -2.39 2.85
C PRO A 198 5.44 -2.37 1.87
N ALA A 199 5.53 -1.30 1.08
CA ALA A 199 6.62 -1.08 0.14
C ALA A 199 6.86 0.43 -0.06
N ILE A 200 8.04 0.78 -0.56
CA ILE A 200 8.29 2.14 -1.04
C ILE A 200 7.85 2.26 -2.50
N LEU A 201 6.89 3.14 -2.75
CA LEU A 201 6.26 3.35 -4.05
C LEU A 201 6.45 4.79 -4.55
N PRO A 202 6.33 5.05 -5.87
CA PRO A 202 6.19 6.40 -6.40
C PRO A 202 4.82 6.98 -6.01
N SER A 203 4.75 7.61 -4.84
CA SER A 203 3.48 8.06 -4.23
C SER A 203 3.44 9.55 -3.87
N ILE A 204 4.58 10.20 -3.67
CA ILE A 204 4.61 11.60 -3.25
C ILE A 204 4.71 12.50 -4.48
N GLY A 205 3.57 13.10 -4.86
CA GLY A 205 3.48 14.05 -5.97
C GLY A 205 4.42 15.25 -5.77
N ALA A 206 5.32 15.43 -6.74
CA ALA A 206 6.44 16.35 -6.70
C ALA A 206 6.33 17.49 -7.73
N GLY A 207 5.13 17.78 -8.25
CA GLY A 207 4.89 18.92 -9.15
C GLY A 207 4.88 18.62 -10.65
N VAL A 208 5.24 17.42 -11.11
CA VAL A 208 5.09 17.07 -12.54
C VAL A 208 3.61 16.86 -12.89
N GLY A 209 3.03 17.80 -13.63
CA GLY A 209 1.59 17.89 -13.91
C GLY A 209 0.81 18.79 -12.95
N GLU A 210 1.46 19.37 -11.95
CA GLU A 210 0.87 20.32 -11.00
C GLU A 210 1.66 21.64 -11.05
N PRO A 211 1.20 22.66 -11.80
CA PRO A 211 1.98 23.87 -12.10
C PRO A 211 2.29 24.79 -10.89
N THR A 212 1.89 24.44 -9.67
CA THR A 212 1.96 25.30 -8.48
C THR A 212 2.30 24.56 -7.18
N LEU A 213 3.11 23.50 -7.22
CA LEU A 213 3.57 22.89 -5.97
C LEU A 213 4.76 23.66 -5.38
N GLY A 214 4.47 24.66 -4.54
CA GLY A 214 5.51 25.34 -3.77
C GLY A 214 6.19 24.42 -2.73
N LEU A 215 7.32 24.88 -2.19
CA LEU A 215 8.15 24.12 -1.24
C LEU A 215 7.38 23.71 0.03
N GLY A 216 6.57 24.59 0.61
CA GLY A 216 5.75 24.28 1.80
C GLY A 216 4.80 23.10 1.59
N PRO A 217 3.92 23.13 0.56
CA PRO A 217 3.06 22.00 0.20
C PRO A 217 3.81 20.69 -0.06
N LEU A 218 4.97 20.74 -0.73
CA LEU A 218 5.80 19.57 -0.95
C LEU A 218 6.29 18.97 0.38
N LEU A 219 6.84 19.79 1.27
CA LEU A 219 7.32 19.35 2.58
C LEU A 219 6.18 18.80 3.45
N ALA A 220 4.98 19.38 3.35
CA ALA A 220 3.78 18.86 4.01
C ALA A 220 3.37 17.48 3.47
N ARG A 221 3.49 17.24 2.15
CA ARG A 221 3.22 15.91 1.57
C ARG A 221 4.26 14.88 2.02
N ILE A 222 5.54 15.25 2.03
CA ILE A 222 6.61 14.37 2.50
C ILE A 222 6.42 14.06 3.98
N GLY A 223 6.26 15.08 4.82
CA GLY A 223 6.04 14.90 6.25
C GLY A 223 4.76 14.13 6.54
N GLY A 224 3.66 14.40 5.85
CA GLY A 224 2.40 13.66 6.00
C GLY A 224 2.56 12.16 5.70
N ASN A 225 3.25 11.80 4.60
CA ASN A 225 3.49 10.41 4.25
C ASN A 225 4.42 9.70 5.25
N TYR A 226 5.57 10.30 5.57
CA TYR A 226 6.58 9.65 6.39
C TYR A 226 6.32 9.72 7.89
N VAL A 227 5.78 10.81 8.44
CA VAL A 227 5.43 10.88 9.86
C VAL A 227 4.32 9.86 10.16
N SER A 228 3.25 9.86 9.36
CA SER A 228 2.15 8.89 9.53
C SER A 228 2.66 7.46 9.36
N GLY A 229 3.44 7.18 8.32
CA GLY A 229 3.97 5.84 8.07
C GLY A 229 4.94 5.38 9.16
N PHE A 230 5.80 6.26 9.67
CA PHE A 230 6.70 5.93 10.78
C PHE A 230 5.92 5.53 12.03
N PHE A 231 4.79 6.18 12.33
CA PHE A 231 3.91 5.75 13.42
C PHE A 231 3.15 4.46 13.11
N GLU A 232 2.56 4.32 11.92
CA GLU A 232 1.80 3.13 11.50
C GLU A 232 2.65 1.86 11.58
N TYR A 233 3.94 1.94 11.21
CA TYR A 233 4.87 0.81 11.20
C TYR A 233 5.82 0.79 12.40
N GLU A 234 5.49 1.51 13.48
CA GLU A 234 6.24 1.49 14.76
C GLU A 234 7.75 1.74 14.59
N HIS A 235 8.11 2.68 13.70
CA HIS A 235 9.49 3.04 13.45
C HIS A 235 10.10 3.65 14.72
N PRO A 236 11.30 3.23 15.16
CA PRO A 236 11.88 3.66 16.44
C PRO A 236 12.10 5.18 16.54
N HIS A 237 12.26 5.85 15.39
CA HIS A 237 12.51 7.28 15.30
C HIS A 237 11.26 8.12 14.97
N ALA A 238 10.04 7.55 15.04
CA ALA A 238 8.79 8.24 14.67
C ALA A 238 8.57 9.56 15.41
N ALA A 239 8.70 9.56 16.74
CA ALA A 239 8.51 10.76 17.56
C ALA A 239 9.57 11.85 17.29
N ALA A 240 10.81 11.43 17.01
CA ALA A 240 11.87 12.37 16.63
C ALA A 240 11.58 13.02 15.27
N LEU A 241 11.11 12.21 14.30
CA LEU A 241 10.74 12.68 12.97
C LEU A 241 9.58 13.69 13.02
N GLU A 242 8.52 13.39 13.79
CA GLU A 242 7.40 14.30 13.99
C GLU A 242 7.86 15.66 14.52
N LYS A 243 8.70 15.66 15.57
CA LYS A 243 9.24 16.89 16.15
C LYS A 243 10.05 17.69 15.14
N ALA A 244 10.83 17.03 14.28
CA ALA A 244 11.60 17.68 13.23
C ALA A 244 10.68 18.34 12.18
N PHE A 245 9.65 17.63 11.71
CA PHE A 245 8.69 18.19 10.74
C PHE A 245 7.83 19.33 11.32
N ARG A 246 7.49 19.31 12.62
CA ARG A 246 6.87 20.48 13.27
C ARG A 246 7.75 21.74 13.18
N GLY A 247 9.08 21.57 13.26
CA GLY A 247 10.04 22.65 13.03
C GLY A 247 10.03 23.16 11.59
N VAL A 248 9.91 22.25 10.61
CA VAL A 248 9.79 22.60 9.18
C VAL A 248 8.54 23.45 8.92
N TYR A 249 7.39 23.04 9.45
CA TYR A 249 6.12 23.76 9.27
C TYR A 249 6.09 25.14 9.93
N GLY A 250 6.94 25.39 10.92
CA GLY A 250 7.07 26.68 11.60
C GLY A 250 7.97 27.69 10.88
N THR A 251 8.53 27.35 9.71
CA THR A 251 9.46 28.21 8.93
C THR A 251 8.80 28.70 7.63
N GLY A 252 9.16 29.89 7.14
CA GLY A 252 8.59 30.46 5.90
C GLY A 252 9.02 29.70 4.63
N ASP A 253 8.45 29.98 3.46
CA ASP A 253 8.54 29.11 2.27
C ASP A 253 9.86 29.14 1.47
N GLU A 254 10.86 29.87 1.92
CA GLU A 254 12.13 30.02 1.21
C GLU A 254 13.16 28.97 1.65
N LEU A 255 13.73 28.21 0.70
CA LEU A 255 14.80 27.22 1.00
C LEU A 255 16.08 27.88 1.54
N SER A 256 16.29 29.17 1.27
CA SER A 256 17.40 29.97 1.77
C SER A 256 17.29 30.35 3.26
N ASP A 257 16.13 30.17 3.91
CA ASP A 257 15.97 30.46 5.34
C ASP A 257 16.87 29.52 6.17
N PRO A 258 17.83 30.05 6.95
CA PRO A 258 18.72 29.24 7.79
C PRO A 258 17.96 28.31 8.77
N LYS A 259 16.81 28.75 9.29
CA LYS A 259 16.00 27.94 10.21
C LYS A 259 15.36 26.76 9.47
N ARG A 260 14.92 26.97 8.22
CA ARG A 260 14.40 25.90 7.38
C ARG A 260 15.48 24.90 7.02
N GLN A 261 16.65 25.36 6.60
CA GLN A 261 17.79 24.48 6.32
C GLN A 261 18.17 23.64 7.54
N GLN A 262 18.23 24.25 8.73
CA GLN A 262 18.48 23.53 9.98
C GLN A 262 17.40 22.47 10.26
N ALA A 263 16.12 22.79 10.07
CA ALA A 263 15.02 21.85 10.27
C ALA A 263 15.07 20.68 9.27
N LEU A 264 15.36 20.95 8.00
CA LEU A 264 15.52 19.92 6.96
C LEU A 264 16.74 19.02 7.22
N ASN A 265 17.87 19.61 7.62
CA ASN A 265 19.05 18.85 8.02
C ASN A 265 18.75 17.94 9.22
N ARG A 266 17.90 18.38 10.16
CA ARG A 266 17.48 17.52 11.27
C ARG A 266 16.65 16.32 10.81
N VAL A 267 15.77 16.49 9.82
CA VAL A 267 15.05 15.37 9.21
C VAL A 267 16.03 14.41 8.52
N LEU A 268 17.01 14.95 7.79
CA LEU A 268 18.05 14.17 7.13
C LEU A 268 18.89 13.36 8.12
N GLU A 269 19.33 13.95 9.24
CA GLU A 269 20.04 13.26 10.32
C GLU A 269 19.21 12.08 10.87
N ILE A 270 17.91 12.30 11.12
CA ILE A 270 17.02 11.25 11.65
C ILE A 270 16.90 10.09 10.65
N SER A 271 16.79 10.38 9.36
CA SER A 271 16.71 9.35 8.31
C SER A 271 17.95 8.47 8.23
N GLN A 272 19.10 8.95 8.70
CA GLN A 272 20.37 8.23 8.69
C GLN A 272 20.66 7.47 9.99
N LEU A 273 19.79 7.60 11.01
CA LEU A 273 19.97 6.88 12.27
C LEU A 273 19.84 5.36 12.04
N PRO A 274 20.68 4.55 12.71
CA PRO A 274 20.66 3.11 12.52
C PRO A 274 19.33 2.52 12.99
N VAL A 275 18.81 1.56 12.23
CA VAL A 275 17.63 0.77 12.55
C VAL A 275 17.87 -0.71 12.19
N LYS A 276 17.32 -1.62 13.00
CA LYS A 276 17.59 -3.07 12.87
C LYS A 276 16.70 -3.75 11.83
N TYR A 277 15.45 -3.31 11.70
CA TYR A 277 14.47 -3.97 10.85
C TYR A 277 14.60 -3.47 9.40
N GLY A 278 14.68 -4.40 8.43
CA GLY A 278 14.92 -4.06 7.02
C GLY A 278 13.88 -3.10 6.43
N TRP A 279 12.60 -3.27 6.78
CA TRP A 279 11.55 -2.33 6.35
C TRP A 279 11.78 -0.91 6.89
N HIS A 280 12.21 -0.77 8.15
CA HIS A 280 12.57 0.54 8.71
C HIS A 280 13.76 1.15 7.99
N GLN A 281 14.74 0.34 7.57
CA GLN A 281 15.88 0.82 6.77
C GLN A 281 15.42 1.37 5.42
N GLN A 282 14.49 0.69 4.73
CA GLN A 282 13.92 1.17 3.48
C GLN A 282 13.16 2.50 3.66
N MET A 283 12.35 2.61 4.72
CA MET A 283 11.65 3.85 5.07
C MET A 283 12.61 5.01 5.30
N SER A 284 13.67 4.78 6.08
CA SER A 284 14.75 5.73 6.35
C SER A 284 15.47 6.17 5.07
N ALA A 285 15.91 5.22 4.24
CA ALA A 285 16.64 5.51 3.00
C ALA A 285 15.78 6.29 1.98
N ALA A 286 14.49 5.97 1.89
CA ALA A 286 13.56 6.67 1.00
C ALA A 286 13.28 8.12 1.47
N LEU A 287 13.18 8.33 2.78
CA LEU A 287 13.08 9.68 3.36
C LEU A 287 14.35 10.49 3.12
N GLU A 288 15.53 9.88 3.31
CA GLU A 288 16.81 10.51 3.01
C GLU A 288 16.85 11.00 1.55
N LEU A 289 16.44 10.13 0.61
CA LEU A 289 16.39 10.48 -0.80
C LEU A 289 15.45 11.66 -1.07
N CYS A 290 14.28 11.69 -0.42
CA CYS A 290 13.36 12.83 -0.50
C CYS A 290 14.01 14.13 -0.02
N MET A 291 14.65 14.11 1.15
CA MET A 291 15.26 15.31 1.73
C MET A 291 16.42 15.82 0.89
N ARG A 292 17.29 14.94 0.40
CA ARG A 292 18.36 15.31 -0.53
C ARG A 292 17.81 15.93 -1.81
N ALA A 293 16.76 15.34 -2.38
CA ALA A 293 16.15 15.88 -3.60
C ALA A 293 15.58 17.31 -3.41
N VAL A 294 15.04 17.61 -2.23
CA VAL A 294 14.57 18.96 -1.86
C VAL A 294 15.75 19.91 -1.65
N LEU A 295 16.78 19.51 -0.89
CA LEU A 295 17.96 20.33 -0.59
C LEU A 295 18.78 20.65 -1.86
N ASP A 296 18.83 19.72 -2.82
CA ASP A 296 19.46 19.93 -4.13
C ASP A 296 18.63 20.85 -5.06
N GLY A 297 17.41 21.24 -4.68
CA GLY A 297 16.52 22.08 -5.48
C GLY A 297 15.96 21.42 -6.74
N VAL A 298 15.92 20.08 -6.78
CA VAL A 298 15.51 19.30 -7.98
C VAL A 298 14.00 19.06 -8.04
N VAL A 299 13.33 19.15 -6.90
CA VAL A 299 11.86 19.13 -6.80
C VAL A 299 11.40 20.57 -6.59
N PRO A 300 10.30 21.06 -7.20
CA PRO A 300 10.12 22.45 -7.56
C PRO A 300 10.50 23.41 -6.42
N ASP A 301 11.59 24.13 -6.65
CA ASP A 301 11.76 25.45 -6.09
C ASP A 301 10.83 26.37 -6.91
N ASN A 302 10.25 27.41 -6.30
CA ASN A 302 9.38 28.39 -6.99
C ASN A 302 10.13 29.21 -8.06
N ARG A 303 11.30 28.75 -8.52
CA ARG A 303 12.05 29.32 -9.62
C ARG A 303 11.28 29.05 -10.91
N PRO A 304 11.03 30.07 -11.73
CA PRO A 304 10.41 29.88 -13.03
C PRO A 304 11.20 28.84 -13.83
N VAL A 305 10.52 27.77 -14.23
CA VAL A 305 11.08 26.69 -15.08
C VAL A 305 11.66 27.35 -16.33
N ARG A 306 12.96 27.18 -16.59
CA ARG A 306 13.53 27.61 -17.85
C ARG A 306 13.11 26.61 -18.93
N PRO A 307 12.72 27.04 -20.13
CA PRO A 307 12.34 26.15 -21.23
C PRO A 307 13.38 25.06 -21.57
N GLU A 308 14.63 25.31 -21.18
CA GLU A 308 15.81 24.48 -21.36
C GLU A 308 15.79 23.19 -20.52
N ASP A 309 15.12 23.20 -19.36
CA ASP A 309 15.09 22.09 -18.40
C ASP A 309 14.07 20.99 -18.76
N LEU A 310 13.20 21.25 -19.74
CA LEU A 310 12.12 20.32 -20.13
C LEU A 310 12.54 19.28 -21.16
N GLY A 311 13.75 19.38 -21.73
CA GLY A 311 14.17 18.54 -22.85
C GLY A 311 13.32 18.83 -24.09
N GLN A 312 13.94 19.21 -25.19
CA GLN A 312 13.20 19.38 -26.44
C GLN A 312 12.54 18.05 -26.83
N ARG A 313 11.25 18.15 -27.19
CA ARG A 313 10.37 17.03 -27.55
C ARG A 313 10.88 16.23 -28.74
#